data_AF-A0A3N7DD18-F1
#
_entry.id   AF-A0A3N7DD18-F1
#
_cell.length_a   1.000
_cell.length_b   1.000
_cell.length_c   1.000
_cell.angle_alpha   90.00
_cell.angle_beta   90.00
_cell.angle_gamma   90.00
#
_symmetry.space_group_name_H-M   'P 1'
#
loop_
_entity.id
_entity.type
_entity.pdbx_description
1 polymer ?
#
loop_
_entity_poly.entity_id
_entity_poly.type
_entity_poly.pdbx_seq_one_letter_code
_entity_poly.pdbx_strand_id
1 'polypeptide(L)'
;MKNYKKISLALLVFAAGLTSCTKQDGIYTENGSVGIIELADLPSRTSSTAYAVATKSFDAATSIDFPVTINYTGVDGAPEDVNLVLAFDDAAVATMSSSYTVLPTSLYTVPSYNVTIPKGSKTATFHLTLNTAAFDFTKTYALGIKIKSASSGTISSNYGTGVFLIVAKNKYDGVYTVTASSAMVDNTSATLVGYYPMTQELRTTGATSVVEYDGYLYANNYYHPIKSGTSTSAYGNFAPIFTMDADGNVTSVTNYYGQGTNSSVRAARLNPAGVNKFTVSGNTKVLEVSYIMTQSGADRTFFYEKWTYTKAR
;
A
#
# COMPACT_ATOMS: atom_id res chain seq x y z
N MET A 1 -60.31 -29.80 56.82
CA MET A 1 -60.12 -30.37 58.17
C MET A 1 -58.86 -31.23 58.18
N LYS A 2 -58.15 -31.20 59.31
CA LYS A 2 -56.79 -31.66 59.63
C LYS A 2 -56.36 -33.09 59.20
N ASN A 3 -55.13 -33.15 58.69
CA ASN A 3 -53.95 -33.98 59.06
C ASN A 3 -54.13 -35.41 59.59
N TYR A 4 -53.45 -36.38 58.95
CA TYR A 4 -52.71 -37.52 59.55
C TYR A 4 -51.69 -38.04 58.50
N LYS A 5 -50.51 -38.62 58.74
CA LYS A 5 -49.57 -38.83 59.86
C LYS A 5 -48.29 -39.47 59.24
N LYS A 6 -47.11 -38.98 59.64
CA LYS A 6 -45.87 -39.70 60.06
C LYS A 6 -45.21 -40.75 59.12
N ILE A 7 -43.99 -40.51 58.60
CA ILE A 7 -42.62 -40.80 59.15
C ILE A 7 -42.16 -42.27 58.97
N SER A 8 -41.08 -42.47 58.20
CA SER A 8 -39.84 -43.27 58.48
C SER A 8 -38.93 -43.25 57.23
N LEU A 9 -37.78 -42.54 57.19
CA LEU A 9 -36.41 -43.00 57.54
C LEU A 9 -35.94 -44.14 56.58
N ALA A 10 -34.88 -44.05 55.78
CA ALA A 10 -33.51 -43.63 56.10
C ALA A 10 -32.58 -43.56 54.84
N LEU A 11 -31.41 -42.92 55.01
CA LEU A 11 -30.17 -42.98 54.21
C LEU A 11 -30.15 -42.37 52.78
N LEU A 12 -29.62 -41.15 52.67
CA LEU A 12 -28.28 -40.97 52.09
C LEU A 12 -27.69 -39.61 52.52
N VAL A 13 -26.75 -39.69 53.46
CA VAL A 13 -25.84 -38.62 53.85
C VAL A 13 -24.67 -38.64 52.86
N PHE A 14 -24.47 -37.59 52.07
CA PHE A 14 -23.14 -37.00 51.79
C PHE A 14 -23.25 -35.76 50.89
N ALA A 15 -22.33 -34.81 51.07
CA ALA A 15 -22.07 -33.63 50.24
C ALA A 15 -22.92 -32.37 50.49
N ALA A 16 -22.98 -31.91 51.75
CA ALA A 16 -22.98 -30.48 52.02
C ALA A 16 -21.54 -30.08 52.38
N GLY A 17 -20.81 -29.47 51.43
CA GLY A 17 -19.47 -28.97 51.67
C GLY A 17 -18.74 -28.60 50.40
N LEU A 18 -18.50 -27.28 50.24
CA LEU A 18 -17.52 -26.65 49.34
C LEU A 18 -17.93 -26.46 47.87
N THR A 19 -18.92 -25.60 47.63
CA THR A 19 -18.82 -24.68 46.48
C THR A 19 -18.39 -23.31 46.98
N SER A 20 -17.16 -23.22 47.49
CA SER A 20 -16.45 -21.95 47.37
C SER A 20 -16.14 -21.80 45.88
N CYS A 21 -17.00 -21.09 45.15
CA CYS A 21 -16.46 -20.24 44.11
C CYS A 21 -15.56 -19.25 44.84
N THR A 22 -14.31 -19.64 45.11
CA THR A 22 -13.27 -18.65 45.21
C THR A 22 -13.33 -17.96 43.87
N LYS A 23 -13.83 -16.73 43.88
CA LYS A 23 -13.49 -15.75 42.85
C LYS A 23 -11.98 -15.65 42.99
N GLN A 24 -11.28 -16.51 42.27
CA GLN A 24 -9.85 -16.40 42.14
C GLN A 24 -9.71 -15.16 41.28
N ASP A 25 -9.49 -14.01 41.94
CA ASP A 25 -8.99 -12.85 41.23
C ASP A 25 -7.77 -13.38 40.48
N GLY A 26 -7.87 -13.44 39.15
CA GLY A 26 -6.76 -13.83 38.32
C GLY A 26 -5.55 -13.02 38.80
N ILE A 27 -4.37 -13.65 38.79
CA ILE A 27 -3.09 -12.94 38.97
C ILE A 27 -2.99 -11.77 37.96
N TYR A 28 -3.78 -11.84 36.89
CA TYR A 28 -4.19 -10.71 36.09
C TYR A 28 -5.53 -10.22 36.62
N THR A 29 -5.54 -9.07 37.30
CA THR A 29 -6.77 -8.28 37.42
C THR A 29 -7.38 -8.20 36.02
N GLU A 30 -8.55 -8.83 35.85
CA GLU A 30 -9.29 -8.96 34.58
C GLU A 30 -9.62 -7.59 33.93
N ASN A 31 -9.29 -6.49 34.61
CA ASN A 31 -9.45 -5.11 34.16
C ASN A 31 -8.32 -4.14 34.59
N GLY A 32 -7.16 -4.64 35.04
CA GLY A 32 -6.11 -3.80 35.64
C GLY A 32 -4.86 -3.56 34.79
N SER A 33 -4.80 -4.06 33.55
CA SER A 33 -3.76 -3.58 32.64
C SER A 33 -4.19 -2.22 32.08
N VAL A 34 -3.39 -1.19 32.34
CA VAL A 34 -3.54 0.12 31.70
C VAL A 34 -3.43 -0.11 30.20
N GLY A 35 -4.49 0.16 29.43
CA GLY A 35 -4.50 -0.15 28.02
C GLY A 35 -3.39 0.61 27.28
N ILE A 36 -2.78 -0.06 26.30
CA ILE A 36 -1.72 0.51 25.48
C ILE A 36 -2.38 1.24 24.31
N ILE A 37 -1.90 2.44 24.02
CA ILE A 37 -2.36 3.28 22.93
C ILE A 37 -1.28 3.36 21.86
N GLU A 38 -1.65 3.07 20.62
CA GLU A 38 -0.70 2.96 19.51
C GLU A 38 -1.30 3.31 18.16
N LEU A 39 -0.44 3.73 17.22
CA LEU A 39 -0.80 3.87 15.82
C LEU A 39 -0.94 2.47 15.20
N ALA A 40 -2.17 2.07 14.93
CA ALA A 40 -2.52 0.70 14.54
C ALA A 40 -2.11 0.35 13.11
N ASP A 41 -1.93 1.37 12.26
CA ASP A 41 -1.56 1.21 10.85
C ASP A 41 -0.08 0.87 10.63
N LEU A 42 0.72 0.83 11.70
CA LEU A 42 2.15 0.55 11.61
C LEU A 42 2.42 -0.96 11.56
N PRO A 43 3.28 -1.43 10.64
CA PRO A 43 3.70 -2.83 10.64
C PRO A 43 4.62 -3.11 11.82
N SER A 44 4.88 -4.39 12.08
CA SER A 44 5.87 -4.80 13.08
C SER A 44 7.23 -4.15 12.82
N ARG A 45 7.78 -3.45 13.82
CA ARG A 45 9.08 -2.78 13.70
C ARG A 45 10.21 -3.82 13.69
N THR A 46 11.12 -3.71 12.72
CA THR A 46 12.39 -4.46 12.77
C THR A 46 13.32 -3.89 13.83
N SER A 47 14.18 -4.69 14.46
CA SER A 47 15.09 -4.22 15.51
C SER A 47 16.12 -3.18 15.04
N SER A 48 16.33 -3.05 13.72
CA SER A 48 17.28 -2.15 13.09
C SER A 48 16.76 -0.74 12.79
N THR A 49 15.47 -0.45 13.01
CA THR A 49 14.89 0.88 12.75
C THR A 49 14.38 1.55 14.02
N ALA A 50 14.57 2.87 14.13
CA ALA A 50 14.11 3.64 15.29
C ALA A 50 12.57 3.69 15.37
N TYR A 51 11.92 3.82 14.21
CA TYR A 51 10.46 3.89 14.09
C TYR A 51 9.94 2.81 13.13
N ALA A 52 8.67 2.45 13.28
CA ALA A 52 7.97 1.67 12.26
C ALA A 52 7.58 2.59 11.10
N VAL A 53 7.61 2.04 9.88
CA VAL A 53 7.27 2.75 8.65
C VAL A 53 6.13 2.04 7.94
N ALA A 54 5.09 2.77 7.58
CA ALA A 54 4.00 2.28 6.75
C ALA A 54 3.96 3.05 5.43
N THR A 55 3.70 2.37 4.31
CA THR A 55 3.46 3.03 3.03
C THR A 55 1.97 3.08 2.75
N LYS A 56 1.44 4.28 2.49
CA LYS A 56 0.05 4.50 2.07
C LYS A 56 0.08 5.15 0.69
N SER A 57 -0.65 4.57 -0.26
CA SER A 57 -0.69 5.05 -1.63
C SER A 57 -2.09 5.56 -1.97
N PHE A 58 -2.15 6.67 -2.70
CA PHE A 58 -3.39 7.33 -3.08
C PHE A 58 -3.31 7.77 -4.53
N ASP A 59 -4.45 7.81 -5.21
CA ASP A 59 -4.52 8.47 -6.51
C ASP A 59 -4.24 9.97 -6.35
N ALA A 60 -3.61 10.56 -7.37
CA ALA A 60 -3.35 11.99 -7.43
C ALA A 60 -4.67 12.77 -7.52
N ALA A 61 -5.03 13.48 -6.45
CA ALA A 61 -6.22 14.31 -6.36
C ALA A 61 -6.00 15.50 -5.42
N THR A 62 -6.83 16.53 -5.56
CA THR A 62 -6.70 17.78 -4.79
C THR A 62 -7.16 17.65 -3.33
N SER A 63 -7.94 16.62 -3.02
CA SER A 63 -8.48 16.34 -1.70
C SER A 63 -8.65 14.84 -1.52
N ILE A 64 -7.84 14.25 -0.64
CA ILE A 64 -7.89 12.84 -0.25
C ILE A 64 -7.89 12.74 1.27
N ASP A 65 -8.84 12.00 1.84
CA ASP A 65 -8.79 11.68 3.27
C ASP A 65 -7.65 10.69 3.56
N PHE A 66 -6.87 11.00 4.59
CA PHE A 66 -5.82 10.15 5.12
C PHE A 66 -6.19 9.75 6.54
N PRO A 67 -6.90 8.61 6.71
CA PRO A 67 -7.25 8.10 8.02
C PRO A 67 -6.06 7.35 8.65
N VAL A 68 -5.76 7.67 9.91
CA VAL A 68 -4.81 6.94 10.75
C VAL A 68 -5.55 6.35 11.93
N THR A 69 -5.59 5.04 12.00
CA THR A 69 -6.24 4.30 13.07
C THR A 69 -5.35 4.30 14.30
N ILE A 70 -5.93 4.63 15.45
CA ILE A 70 -5.30 4.55 16.76
C ILE A 70 -6.01 3.44 17.53
N ASN A 71 -5.25 2.53 18.12
CA ASN A 71 -5.74 1.38 18.86
C ASN A 71 -5.59 1.58 20.38
N TYR A 72 -6.49 0.95 21.14
CA TYR A 72 -6.44 0.79 22.59
C TYR A 72 -6.54 -0.71 22.92
N THR A 73 -5.51 -1.29 23.55
CA THR A 73 -5.37 -2.76 23.69
C THR A 73 -6.21 -3.41 24.80
N GLY A 74 -7.03 -2.66 25.53
CA GLY A 74 -7.85 -3.20 26.62
C GLY A 74 -8.90 -4.22 26.14
N VAL A 75 -9.10 -5.28 26.93
CA VAL A 75 -10.03 -6.38 26.60
C VAL A 75 -11.46 -5.87 26.39
N ASP A 76 -11.91 -4.95 27.25
CA ASP A 76 -13.26 -4.37 27.21
C ASP A 76 -13.33 -3.04 26.42
N GLY A 77 -12.24 -2.66 25.76
CA GLY A 77 -12.09 -1.32 25.18
C GLY A 77 -11.72 -0.26 26.22
N ALA A 78 -11.79 1.01 25.82
CA ALA A 78 -11.46 2.13 26.68
C ALA A 78 -12.46 2.21 27.85
N PRO A 79 -12.01 2.25 29.12
CA PRO A 79 -12.91 2.26 30.28
C PRO A 79 -13.69 3.59 30.41
N GLU A 80 -13.21 4.62 29.74
CA GLU A 80 -13.72 6.00 29.69
C GLU A 80 -13.38 6.62 28.34
N ASP A 81 -13.84 7.84 28.08
CA ASP A 81 -13.41 8.59 26.90
C ASP A 81 -11.92 8.94 27.05
N VAL A 82 -11.08 8.41 26.15
CA VAL A 82 -9.64 8.70 26.15
C VAL A 82 -9.37 9.81 25.15
N ASN A 83 -9.04 10.99 25.64
CA ASN A 83 -8.69 12.14 24.82
C ASN A 83 -7.20 12.11 24.48
N LEU A 84 -6.91 12.06 23.19
CA LEU A 84 -5.58 12.02 22.62
C LEU A 84 -5.24 13.35 21.97
N VAL A 85 -3.99 13.75 22.10
CA VAL A 85 -3.40 14.84 21.32
C VAL A 85 -2.34 14.24 20.42
N LEU A 86 -2.51 14.41 19.10
CA LEU A 86 -1.55 14.01 18.10
C LEU A 86 -0.64 15.19 17.73
N ALA A 87 0.51 14.89 17.15
CA ALA A 87 1.39 15.89 16.55
C ALA A 87 2.16 15.27 15.39
N PHE A 88 2.75 16.11 14.55
CA PHE A 88 3.74 15.66 13.58
C PHE A 88 5.15 15.65 14.17
N ASP A 89 5.99 14.77 13.65
CA ASP A 89 7.36 14.55 14.13
C ASP A 89 8.34 14.47 12.94
N ASP A 90 8.78 15.63 12.46
CA ASP A 90 9.72 15.75 11.35
C ASP A 90 11.08 15.10 11.68
N ALA A 91 11.46 15.09 12.96
CA ALA A 91 12.69 14.44 13.41
C ALA A 91 12.61 12.91 13.26
N ALA A 92 11.43 12.31 13.46
CA ALA A 92 11.23 10.89 13.20
C ALA A 92 11.43 10.55 11.71
N VAL A 93 10.95 11.40 10.80
CA VAL A 93 11.17 11.24 9.35
C VAL A 93 12.66 11.29 9.03
N ALA A 94 13.37 12.32 9.51
CA ALA A 94 14.80 12.50 9.26
C ALA A 94 15.65 11.36 9.83
N THR A 95 15.25 10.81 10.99
CA THR A 95 15.93 9.66 11.62
C THR A 95 15.81 8.39 10.77
N MET A 96 14.68 8.21 10.07
CA MET A 96 14.45 7.01 9.26
C MET A 96 15.26 6.99 7.97
N SER A 97 15.36 8.11 7.26
CA SER A 97 16.16 8.20 6.04
C SER A 97 16.37 9.65 5.62
N SER A 98 17.58 9.98 5.18
CA SER A 98 17.90 11.27 4.54
C SER A 98 17.27 11.42 3.15
N SER A 99 16.81 10.32 2.55
CA SER A 99 16.13 10.34 1.24
C SER A 99 14.63 10.65 1.36
N TYR A 100 14.07 10.65 2.57
CA TYR A 100 12.68 11.04 2.78
C TYR A 100 12.54 12.55 2.84
N THR A 101 11.49 13.06 2.22
CA THR A 101 11.09 14.45 2.32
C THR A 101 9.93 14.57 3.30
N VAL A 102 10.08 15.36 4.35
CA VAL A 102 8.96 15.71 5.23
C VAL A 102 7.82 16.30 4.39
N LEU A 103 6.60 15.78 4.57
CA LEU A 103 5.43 16.27 3.87
C LEU A 103 5.18 17.74 4.26
N PRO A 104 5.28 18.70 3.32
CA PRO A 104 5.09 20.12 3.61
C PRO A 104 3.65 20.43 4.02
N THR A 105 3.46 21.39 4.92
CA THR A 105 2.14 21.87 5.37
C THR A 105 1.26 22.44 4.24
N SER A 106 1.86 22.82 3.10
CA SER A 106 1.12 23.23 1.91
C SER A 106 0.41 22.08 1.20
N LEU A 107 0.75 20.82 1.50
CA LEU A 107 0.21 19.63 0.85
C LEU A 107 -0.86 18.92 1.69
N TYR A 108 -1.20 19.45 2.87
CA TYR A 108 -2.25 18.86 3.70
C TYR A 108 -2.96 19.88 4.59
N THR A 109 -4.13 19.50 5.10
CA THR A 109 -4.83 20.21 6.17
C THR A 109 -5.19 19.23 7.29
N VAL A 110 -5.18 19.71 8.54
CA VAL A 110 -5.57 18.93 9.71
C VAL A 110 -6.75 19.60 10.38
N PRO A 111 -7.94 18.97 10.40
CA PRO A 111 -9.12 19.55 11.02
C PRO A 111 -9.01 19.65 12.55
N SER A 112 -8.39 18.65 13.18
CA SER A 112 -8.15 18.62 14.63
C SER A 112 -7.02 17.67 14.94
N TYR A 113 -6.10 18.07 15.83
CA TYR A 113 -5.10 17.18 16.43
C TYR A 113 -5.63 16.45 17.68
N ASN A 114 -6.85 16.77 18.11
CA ASN A 114 -7.51 16.08 19.22
C ASN A 114 -8.39 14.96 18.67
N VAL A 115 -8.19 13.76 19.19
CA VAL A 115 -8.95 12.55 18.85
C VAL A 115 -9.43 11.91 20.14
N THR A 116 -10.67 11.48 20.19
CA THR A 116 -11.22 10.76 21.35
C THR A 116 -11.43 9.31 20.98
N ILE A 117 -10.91 8.38 21.77
CA ILE A 117 -11.36 6.98 21.78
C ILE A 117 -12.57 6.93 22.72
N PRO A 118 -13.80 6.74 22.20
CA PRO A 118 -14.97 6.73 23.06
C PRO A 118 -14.91 5.57 24.05
N LYS A 119 -15.52 5.76 25.22
CA LYS A 119 -15.72 4.67 26.19
C LYS A 119 -16.32 3.42 25.51
N GLY A 120 -15.74 2.27 25.81
CA GLY A 120 -16.11 0.96 25.25
C GLY A 120 -15.56 0.72 23.84
N SER A 121 -15.01 1.73 23.16
CA SER A 121 -14.33 1.55 21.86
C SER A 121 -12.89 1.09 22.06
N LYS A 122 -12.37 0.37 21.07
CA LYS A 122 -10.94 0.01 20.97
C LYS A 122 -10.18 0.89 19.99
N THR A 123 -10.88 1.70 19.21
CA THR A 123 -10.26 2.47 18.14
C THR A 123 -10.84 3.87 18.03
N ALA A 124 -10.01 4.78 17.54
CA ALA A 124 -10.42 6.04 16.95
C ALA A 124 -9.57 6.33 15.71
N THR A 125 -9.99 7.32 14.92
CA THR A 125 -9.30 7.69 13.69
C THR A 125 -8.87 9.14 13.73
N PHE A 126 -7.59 9.37 13.50
CA PHE A 126 -7.04 10.70 13.21
C PHE A 126 -7.15 10.95 11.71
N HIS A 127 -7.76 12.08 11.33
CA HIS A 127 -7.97 12.46 9.94
C HIS A 127 -7.12 13.66 9.57
N LEU A 128 -6.57 13.63 8.36
CA LEU A 128 -6.01 14.78 7.66
C LEU A 128 -6.35 14.68 6.19
N THR A 129 -6.45 15.82 5.50
CA THR A 129 -6.74 15.86 4.07
C THR A 129 -5.47 16.16 3.30
N LEU A 130 -5.14 15.34 2.32
CA LEU A 130 -3.98 15.48 1.45
C LEU A 130 -4.35 16.11 0.10
N ASN A 131 -3.42 16.89 -0.46
CA ASN A 131 -3.43 17.33 -1.86
C ASN A 131 -2.34 16.57 -2.63
N THR A 132 -2.62 15.30 -2.97
CA THR A 132 -1.68 14.42 -3.68
C THR A 132 -1.46 14.84 -5.13
N ALA A 133 -2.38 15.60 -5.73
CA ALA A 133 -2.21 16.17 -7.07
C ALA A 133 -1.07 17.20 -7.15
N ALA A 134 -0.74 17.86 -6.02
CA ALA A 134 0.35 18.83 -5.94
C ALA A 134 1.70 18.19 -5.54
N PHE A 135 1.79 16.86 -5.46
CA PHE A 135 3.03 16.20 -5.09
C PHE A 135 4.08 16.33 -6.19
N ASP A 136 5.32 16.59 -5.76
CA ASP A 136 6.50 16.40 -6.59
C ASP A 136 6.85 14.91 -6.63
N PHE A 137 6.62 14.28 -7.78
CA PHE A 137 6.84 12.84 -7.98
C PHE A 137 8.33 12.43 -7.96
N THR A 138 9.26 13.39 -7.90
CA THR A 138 10.69 13.09 -7.71
C THR A 138 11.04 12.87 -6.23
N LYS A 139 10.12 13.15 -5.31
CA LYS A 139 10.34 13.07 -3.86
C LYS A 139 9.60 11.89 -3.25
N THR A 140 10.21 11.29 -2.23
CA THR A 140 9.53 10.34 -1.35
C THR A 140 8.99 11.08 -0.15
N TYR A 141 7.73 11.52 -0.22
CA TYR A 141 7.10 12.24 0.89
C TYR A 141 6.80 11.32 2.06
N ALA A 142 7.07 11.81 3.27
CA ALA A 142 6.91 11.10 4.51
C ALA A 142 6.31 12.01 5.59
N LEU A 143 5.41 11.46 6.39
CA LEU A 143 4.76 12.15 7.50
C LEU A 143 5.03 11.38 8.79
N GLY A 144 5.80 11.98 9.70
CA GLY A 144 5.97 11.45 11.05
C GLY A 144 4.75 11.82 11.89
N ILE A 145 4.08 10.84 12.49
CA ILE A 145 2.94 11.07 13.38
C ILE A 145 3.28 10.53 14.75
N LYS A 146 3.01 11.32 15.79
CA LYS A 146 3.18 10.95 17.19
C LYS A 146 1.90 11.15 17.99
N ILE A 147 1.64 10.24 18.92
CA ILE A 147 0.70 10.43 20.01
C ILE A 147 1.44 11.23 21.08
N LYS A 148 1.15 12.51 21.17
CA LYS A 148 1.84 13.45 22.08
C LYS A 148 1.41 13.25 23.52
N SER A 149 0.12 13.04 23.75
CA SER A 149 -0.44 12.78 25.07
C SER A 149 -1.76 12.00 24.98
N ALA A 150 -2.10 11.33 26.07
CA ALA A 150 -3.38 10.67 26.29
C ALA A 150 -3.88 11.01 27.71
N SER A 151 -5.20 11.21 27.88
CA SER A 151 -5.79 11.48 29.20
C SER A 151 -5.70 10.29 30.16
N SER A 152 -5.71 9.07 29.61
CA SER A 152 -5.50 7.81 30.31
C SER A 152 -4.91 6.78 29.35
N GLY A 153 -4.50 5.61 29.86
CA GLY A 153 -3.75 4.63 29.08
C GLY A 153 -2.24 4.92 29.03
N THR A 154 -1.47 3.97 28.49
CA THR A 154 -0.02 4.11 28.27
C THR A 154 0.26 4.21 26.78
N ILE A 155 0.95 5.26 26.35
CA ILE A 155 1.38 5.39 24.95
C ILE A 155 2.49 4.38 24.67
N SER A 156 2.34 3.61 23.61
CA SER A 156 3.32 2.61 23.18
C SER A 156 4.68 3.26 22.89
N SER A 157 5.76 2.74 23.47
CA SER A 157 7.13 3.19 23.17
C SER A 157 7.59 2.82 21.76
N ASN A 158 6.99 1.79 21.15
CA ASN A 158 7.36 1.30 19.83
C ASN A 158 6.45 1.84 18.72
N TYR A 159 5.18 2.12 19.04
CA TYR A 159 4.14 2.47 18.07
C TYR A 159 3.37 3.75 18.42
N GLY A 160 3.78 4.48 19.47
CA GLY A 160 3.28 5.82 19.76
C GLY A 160 3.85 6.89 18.82
N THR A 161 4.85 6.55 18.01
CA THR A 161 5.37 7.38 16.91
C THR A 161 5.72 6.48 15.73
N GLY A 162 5.35 6.91 14.52
CA GLY A 162 5.66 6.19 13.29
C GLY A 162 5.77 7.12 12.10
N VAL A 163 6.36 6.62 11.02
CA VAL A 163 6.55 7.36 9.77
C VAL A 163 5.67 6.76 8.68
N PHE A 164 4.88 7.59 8.01
CA PHE A 164 4.03 7.19 6.91
C PHE A 164 4.60 7.70 5.60
N LEU A 165 5.05 6.81 4.72
CA LEU A 165 5.40 7.17 3.35
C LEU A 165 4.11 7.34 2.55
N ILE A 166 3.97 8.48 1.89
CA ILE A 166 2.77 8.83 1.14
C ILE A 166 3.13 8.86 -0.34
N VAL A 167 2.55 7.93 -1.09
CA VAL A 167 2.81 7.76 -2.52
C VAL A 167 1.60 8.24 -3.30
N ALA A 168 1.80 9.24 -4.16
CA ALA A 168 0.80 9.64 -5.15
C ALA A 168 0.93 8.75 -6.40
N LYS A 169 -0.18 8.15 -6.84
CA LYS A 169 -0.30 7.40 -8.09
C LYS A 169 -0.83 8.34 -9.16
N ASN A 170 -0.15 8.43 -10.30
CA ASN A 170 -0.64 9.24 -11.41
C ASN A 170 -1.86 8.58 -12.08
N LYS A 171 -2.55 9.31 -12.96
CA LYS A 171 -3.79 8.83 -13.60
C LYS A 171 -3.62 7.57 -14.46
N TYR A 172 -2.38 7.21 -14.82
CA TYR A 172 -2.02 6.09 -15.67
C TYR A 172 -1.65 4.83 -14.88
N ASP A 173 -1.55 4.91 -13.55
CA ASP A 173 -1.27 3.78 -12.67
C ASP A 173 -2.43 2.78 -12.62
N GLY A 174 -2.10 1.49 -12.57
CA GLY A 174 -3.10 0.45 -12.36
C GLY A 174 -2.71 -0.91 -12.94
N VAL A 175 -3.69 -1.82 -12.92
CA VAL A 175 -3.59 -3.16 -13.50
C VAL A 175 -4.29 -3.16 -14.85
N TYR A 176 -3.64 -3.74 -15.86
CA TYR A 176 -4.09 -3.72 -17.25
C TYR A 176 -4.05 -5.12 -17.87
N THR A 177 -5.00 -5.38 -18.77
CA THR A 177 -4.88 -6.46 -19.75
C THR A 177 -4.17 -5.94 -20.98
N VAL A 178 -3.06 -6.57 -21.37
CA VAL A 178 -2.26 -6.22 -22.55
C VAL A 178 -2.57 -7.19 -23.67
N THR A 179 -3.00 -6.66 -24.81
CA THR A 179 -3.17 -7.40 -26.06
C THR A 179 -2.24 -6.86 -27.13
N ALA A 180 -1.93 -7.69 -28.13
CA ALA A 180 -1.20 -7.25 -29.31
C ALA A 180 -2.17 -6.58 -30.30
N SER A 181 -1.86 -5.35 -30.72
CA SER A 181 -2.50 -4.72 -31.89
C SER A 181 -1.88 -5.20 -33.22
N SER A 182 -0.65 -5.71 -33.16
CA SER A 182 0.03 -6.47 -34.20
C SER A 182 0.99 -7.47 -33.56
N ALA A 183 1.47 -8.45 -34.33
CA ALA A 183 2.42 -9.44 -33.82
C ALA A 183 3.70 -8.75 -33.33
N MET A 184 4.18 -9.14 -32.14
CA MET A 184 5.53 -8.78 -31.68
C MET A 184 6.55 -9.43 -32.62
N VAL A 185 7.57 -8.66 -33.02
CA VAL A 185 8.62 -9.13 -33.93
C VAL A 185 9.97 -8.95 -33.25
N ASP A 186 10.74 -10.04 -33.08
CA ASP A 186 12.15 -9.98 -32.69
C ASP A 186 13.04 -10.29 -33.91
N ASN A 187 13.89 -9.34 -34.29
CA ASN A 187 14.77 -9.41 -35.46
C ASN A 187 15.93 -10.41 -35.30
N THR A 188 16.20 -10.88 -34.08
CA THR A 188 17.29 -11.81 -33.79
C THR A 188 16.81 -13.25 -33.57
N SER A 189 15.55 -13.45 -33.19
CA SER A 189 15.01 -14.78 -32.93
C SER A 189 13.51 -14.84 -33.16
N ALA A 190 13.09 -15.52 -34.23
CA ALA A 190 11.68 -15.71 -34.56
C ALA A 190 10.91 -16.58 -33.53
N THR A 191 11.61 -17.30 -32.64
CA THR A 191 10.98 -18.08 -31.56
C THR A 191 10.59 -17.22 -30.37
N LEU A 192 11.05 -15.96 -30.30
CA LEU A 192 10.65 -15.01 -29.29
C LEU A 192 9.38 -14.28 -29.76
N VAL A 193 8.26 -14.59 -29.11
CA VAL A 193 6.94 -14.02 -29.45
C VAL A 193 6.29 -13.41 -28.21
N GLY A 194 5.35 -12.49 -28.41
CA GLY A 194 4.67 -11.83 -27.29
C GLY A 194 3.79 -12.80 -26.50
N TYR A 195 3.77 -12.65 -25.17
CA TYR A 195 2.86 -13.40 -24.30
C TYR A 195 1.50 -12.68 -24.25
N TYR A 196 0.76 -12.65 -25.35
CA TYR A 196 -0.55 -11.99 -25.39
C TYR A 196 -1.72 -12.99 -25.41
N PRO A 197 -2.85 -12.67 -24.76
CA PRO A 197 -3.00 -11.58 -23.80
C PRO A 197 -2.20 -11.85 -22.51
N MET A 198 -1.77 -10.79 -21.82
CA MET A 198 -1.19 -10.87 -20.47
C MET A 198 -1.79 -9.82 -19.54
N THR A 199 -1.74 -10.09 -18.24
CA THR A 199 -2.07 -9.09 -17.21
C THR A 199 -0.77 -8.49 -16.71
N GLN A 200 -0.62 -7.17 -16.79
CA GLN A 200 0.56 -6.45 -16.31
C GLN A 200 0.13 -5.19 -15.54
N GLU A 201 1.07 -4.59 -14.82
CA GLU A 201 0.83 -3.34 -14.10
C GLU A 201 1.55 -2.18 -14.80
N LEU A 202 0.93 -1.01 -14.77
CA LEU A 202 1.61 0.26 -15.01
C LEU A 202 1.80 0.94 -13.66
N ARG A 203 3.05 1.16 -13.26
CA ARG A 203 3.41 1.79 -11.98
C ARG A 203 3.96 3.18 -12.20
N THR A 204 3.49 4.15 -11.41
CA THR A 204 3.94 5.54 -11.44
C THR A 204 5.45 5.68 -11.27
N THR A 205 6.11 6.37 -12.22
CA THR A 205 7.52 6.79 -12.11
C THR A 205 7.71 8.31 -12.11
N GLY A 206 6.64 9.05 -12.40
CA GLY A 206 6.62 10.49 -12.47
C GLY A 206 5.20 11.01 -12.63
N ALA A 207 5.01 12.33 -12.64
CA ALA A 207 3.68 12.95 -12.81
C ALA A 207 2.99 12.51 -14.12
N THR A 208 3.79 12.25 -15.16
CA THR A 208 3.30 11.90 -16.50
C THR A 208 3.88 10.60 -17.05
N SER A 209 4.55 9.80 -16.21
CA SER A 209 5.20 8.57 -16.66
C SER A 209 4.87 7.35 -15.80
N VAL A 210 4.78 6.20 -16.45
CA VAL A 210 4.57 4.90 -15.82
C VAL A 210 5.52 3.86 -16.41
N VAL A 211 5.92 2.89 -15.61
CA VAL A 211 6.72 1.75 -16.02
C VAL A 211 5.89 0.47 -15.99
N GLU A 212 6.13 -0.41 -16.96
CA GLU A 212 5.64 -1.78 -16.88
C GLU A 212 6.24 -2.53 -15.69
N TYR A 213 5.38 -3.25 -14.97
CA TYR A 213 5.78 -4.16 -13.92
C TYR A 213 5.05 -5.48 -14.07
N ASP A 214 5.81 -6.57 -14.08
CA ASP A 214 5.25 -7.91 -14.04
C ASP A 214 5.01 -8.29 -12.58
N GLY A 215 3.73 -8.44 -12.24
CA GLY A 215 3.28 -8.93 -10.93
C GLY A 215 2.48 -10.22 -11.03
N TYR A 216 2.34 -10.79 -12.23
CA TYR A 216 1.30 -11.79 -12.51
C TYR A 216 1.77 -12.99 -13.32
N LEU A 217 2.90 -12.91 -14.05
CA LEU A 217 3.21 -13.91 -15.05
C LEU A 217 4.58 -14.59 -14.89
N TYR A 218 5.67 -13.87 -15.10
CA TYR A 218 7.03 -14.41 -15.11
C TYR A 218 7.76 -14.16 -13.79
N ALA A 219 7.71 -12.92 -13.30
CA ALA A 219 8.33 -12.50 -12.05
C ALA A 219 7.44 -11.47 -11.32
N ASN A 220 7.81 -11.13 -10.09
CA ASN A 220 7.24 -10.00 -9.35
C ASN A 220 8.25 -8.84 -9.37
N ASN A 221 8.52 -8.31 -10.57
CA ASN A 221 9.60 -7.35 -10.83
C ASN A 221 9.38 -6.57 -12.15
N TYR A 222 10.18 -5.55 -12.42
CA TYR A 222 10.15 -4.78 -13.67
C TYR A 222 10.70 -5.62 -14.82
N TYR A 223 9.83 -6.22 -15.63
CA TYR A 223 10.20 -6.99 -16.82
C TYR A 223 9.07 -6.91 -17.86
N HIS A 224 9.42 -7.09 -19.13
CA HIS A 224 8.46 -7.39 -20.20
C HIS A 224 8.38 -8.91 -20.44
N PRO A 225 7.25 -9.58 -20.15
CA PRO A 225 7.10 -11.02 -20.36
C PRO A 225 6.92 -11.41 -21.84
N ILE A 226 7.52 -12.54 -22.21
CA ILE A 226 7.45 -13.10 -23.58
C ILE A 226 7.27 -14.61 -23.54
N LYS A 227 7.10 -15.21 -24.72
CA LYS A 227 7.31 -16.64 -24.93
C LYS A 227 8.62 -16.87 -25.66
N SER A 228 9.35 -17.90 -25.24
CA SER A 228 10.47 -18.48 -25.99
C SER A 228 10.06 -19.87 -26.44
N GLY A 229 9.65 -19.98 -27.71
CA GLY A 229 8.91 -21.16 -28.18
C GLY A 229 7.58 -21.30 -27.45
N THR A 230 7.36 -22.41 -26.74
CA THR A 230 6.14 -22.65 -25.95
C THR A 230 6.28 -22.26 -24.48
N SER A 231 7.48 -21.91 -24.01
CA SER A 231 7.75 -21.63 -22.60
C SER A 231 7.63 -20.14 -22.26
N THR A 232 7.13 -19.84 -21.07
CA THR A 232 7.13 -18.48 -20.51
C THR A 232 8.57 -18.00 -20.27
N SER A 233 8.86 -16.77 -20.63
CA SER A 233 10.15 -16.10 -20.44
C SER A 233 9.94 -14.59 -20.27
N ALA A 234 11.01 -13.81 -20.21
CA ALA A 234 10.96 -12.35 -20.18
C ALA A 234 12.22 -11.74 -20.76
N TYR A 235 12.13 -10.48 -21.22
CA TYR A 235 13.32 -9.70 -21.55
C TYR A 235 14.02 -9.20 -20.28
N GLY A 236 15.10 -9.87 -19.87
CA GLY A 236 15.95 -9.39 -18.77
C GLY A 236 16.50 -7.96 -18.95
N ASN A 237 16.61 -7.17 -17.87
CA ASN A 237 17.01 -5.76 -17.91
C ASN A 237 16.20 -4.90 -18.89
N PHE A 238 14.92 -5.23 -19.11
CA PHE A 238 14.04 -4.45 -19.96
C PHE A 238 12.65 -4.33 -19.35
N ALA A 239 12.24 -3.09 -19.08
CA ALA A 239 10.86 -2.75 -18.76
C ALA A 239 10.59 -1.34 -19.32
N PRO A 240 9.62 -1.18 -20.24
CA PRO A 240 9.32 0.11 -20.85
C PRO A 240 8.73 1.09 -19.82
N ILE A 241 9.28 2.31 -19.79
CA ILE A 241 8.69 3.49 -19.18
C ILE A 241 8.01 4.28 -20.29
N PHE A 242 6.70 4.45 -20.19
CA PHE A 242 5.90 5.31 -21.06
C PHE A 242 5.78 6.69 -20.44
N THR A 243 6.10 7.73 -21.20
CA THR A 243 5.88 9.14 -20.81
C THR A 243 4.82 9.75 -21.71
N MET A 244 3.85 10.42 -21.09
CA MET A 244 2.72 11.03 -21.78
C MET A 244 2.80 12.56 -21.69
N ASP A 245 2.23 13.25 -22.66
CA ASP A 245 1.89 14.67 -22.55
C ASP A 245 0.50 14.88 -21.91
N ALA A 246 0.09 16.15 -21.81
CA ALA A 246 -1.20 16.54 -21.22
C ALA A 246 -2.40 15.95 -21.98
N ASP A 247 -2.28 15.81 -23.31
CA ASP A 247 -3.31 15.28 -24.22
C ASP A 247 -3.30 13.74 -24.28
N GLY A 248 -2.40 13.11 -23.52
CA GLY A 248 -2.24 11.65 -23.46
C GLY A 248 -1.46 11.07 -24.63
N ASN A 249 -0.81 11.86 -25.48
CA ASN A 249 0.11 11.30 -26.47
C ASN A 249 1.33 10.74 -25.75
N VAL A 250 1.78 9.54 -26.14
CA VAL A 250 3.03 8.98 -25.65
C VAL A 250 4.18 9.70 -26.37
N THR A 251 4.95 10.49 -25.63
CA THR A 251 6.03 11.31 -26.19
C THR A 251 7.38 10.60 -26.15
N SER A 252 7.55 9.63 -25.25
CA SER A 252 8.76 8.81 -25.21
C SER A 252 8.51 7.44 -24.58
N VAL A 253 9.33 6.48 -25.00
CA VAL A 253 9.48 5.19 -24.32
C VAL A 253 10.94 5.00 -24.00
N THR A 254 11.26 4.75 -22.73
CA THR A 254 12.62 4.47 -22.24
C THR A 254 12.64 3.16 -21.46
N ASN A 255 13.82 2.67 -21.09
CA ASN A 255 14.02 1.45 -20.34
C ASN A 255 14.30 1.78 -18.87
N TYR A 256 13.57 1.14 -17.96
CA TYR A 256 13.74 1.25 -16.52
C TYR A 256 15.18 0.98 -16.06
N TYR A 257 15.85 0.01 -16.67
CA TYR A 257 17.22 -0.37 -16.32
C TYR A 257 18.30 0.51 -16.99
N GLY A 258 17.92 1.70 -17.48
CA GLY A 258 18.81 2.60 -18.19
C GLY A 258 18.82 2.38 -19.69
N GLN A 259 19.19 3.43 -20.42
CA GLN A 259 19.15 3.50 -21.88
C GLN A 259 20.46 2.99 -22.50
N GLY A 260 20.60 1.67 -22.61
CA GLY A 260 21.79 1.04 -23.23
C GLY A 260 22.99 0.93 -22.30
N THR A 261 22.81 1.21 -21.01
CA THR A 261 23.86 1.19 -19.98
C THR A 261 23.81 -0.04 -19.07
N ASN A 262 22.74 -0.83 -19.13
CA ASN A 262 22.64 -2.10 -18.38
C ASN A 262 23.51 -3.20 -19.01
N SER A 263 23.68 -4.31 -18.29
CA SER A 263 24.48 -5.47 -18.73
C SER A 263 23.94 -6.17 -19.97
N SER A 264 22.67 -5.97 -20.33
CA SER A 264 22.11 -6.46 -21.60
C SER A 264 22.27 -5.45 -22.73
N VAL A 265 22.76 -4.23 -22.47
CA VAL A 265 22.88 -3.10 -23.40
C VAL A 265 21.54 -2.77 -24.08
N ARG A 266 20.44 -2.93 -23.33
CA ARG A 266 19.06 -2.72 -23.83
C ARG A 266 18.60 -1.28 -23.56
N ALA A 267 17.93 -0.70 -24.55
CA ALA A 267 17.24 0.58 -24.45
C ALA A 267 15.85 0.47 -25.08
N ALA A 268 14.96 1.40 -24.77
CA ALA A 268 13.68 1.53 -25.49
C ALA A 268 13.63 2.84 -26.27
N ARG A 269 12.81 2.87 -27.32
CA ARG A 269 12.41 4.09 -28.01
C ARG A 269 10.98 3.95 -28.53
N LEU A 270 10.28 5.07 -28.61
CA LEU A 270 8.95 5.13 -29.23
C LEU A 270 9.05 4.76 -30.71
N ASN A 271 8.08 3.99 -31.21
CA ASN A 271 7.89 3.80 -32.64
C ASN A 271 6.85 4.82 -33.14
N PRO A 272 7.24 5.89 -33.85
CA PRO A 272 6.33 6.97 -34.23
C PRO A 272 5.20 6.53 -35.18
N ALA A 273 5.31 5.35 -35.81
CA ALA A 273 4.25 4.80 -36.65
C ALA A 273 3.06 4.22 -35.87
N GLY A 274 3.19 4.05 -34.55
CA GLY A 274 2.11 3.57 -33.69
C GLY A 274 1.05 4.63 -33.37
N VAL A 275 -0.08 4.19 -32.80
CA VAL A 275 -1.14 5.07 -32.29
C VAL A 275 -0.61 5.99 -31.18
N ASN A 276 0.20 5.43 -30.27
CA ASN A 276 0.93 6.15 -29.23
C ASN A 276 0.06 7.13 -28.42
N LYS A 277 -1.04 6.61 -27.89
CA LYS A 277 -2.07 7.40 -27.20
C LYS A 277 -2.58 6.67 -25.96
N PHE A 278 -2.64 7.40 -24.86
CA PHE A 278 -3.39 7.06 -23.68
C PHE A 278 -4.73 7.81 -23.69
N THR A 279 -5.83 7.07 -23.74
CA THR A 279 -7.19 7.61 -23.79
C THR A 279 -7.92 7.28 -22.49
N VAL A 280 -8.57 8.30 -21.91
CA VAL A 280 -9.48 8.15 -20.77
C VAL A 280 -10.89 8.50 -21.24
N SER A 281 -11.82 7.58 -21.10
CA SER A 281 -13.25 7.78 -21.40
C SER A 281 -14.08 7.21 -20.27
N GLY A 282 -14.57 8.08 -19.39
CA GLY A 282 -15.20 7.66 -18.13
C GLY A 282 -14.24 6.84 -17.28
N ASN A 283 -14.66 5.63 -16.89
CA ASN A 283 -13.82 4.71 -16.10
C ASN A 283 -12.90 3.82 -16.97
N THR A 284 -12.98 3.94 -18.30
CA THR A 284 -12.15 3.18 -19.22
C THR A 284 -10.86 3.95 -19.49
N LYS A 285 -9.72 3.31 -19.22
CA LYS A 285 -8.39 3.83 -19.59
C LYS A 285 -7.73 2.85 -20.55
N VAL A 286 -7.22 3.34 -21.67
CA VAL A 286 -6.56 2.52 -22.69
C VAL A 286 -5.26 3.18 -23.12
N LEU A 287 -4.16 2.44 -23.11
CA LEU A 287 -2.91 2.83 -23.77
C LEU A 287 -2.76 1.99 -25.04
N GLU A 288 -2.73 2.63 -26.20
CA GLU A 288 -2.30 2.00 -27.45
C GLU A 288 -0.94 2.57 -27.82
N VAL A 289 0.09 1.72 -27.85
CA VAL A 289 1.48 2.16 -28.01
C VAL A 289 2.26 1.18 -28.87
N SER A 290 3.16 1.73 -29.70
CA SER A 290 4.20 0.95 -30.36
C SER A 290 5.56 1.47 -29.96
N TYR A 291 6.47 0.55 -29.67
CA TYR A 291 7.82 0.87 -29.24
C TYR A 291 8.78 -0.23 -29.64
N ILE A 292 10.06 0.11 -29.56
CA ILE A 292 11.15 -0.76 -30.00
C ILE A 292 12.12 -0.92 -28.84
N MET A 293 12.40 -2.16 -28.46
CA MET A 293 13.60 -2.48 -27.70
C MET A 293 14.77 -2.50 -28.67
N THR A 294 15.77 -1.69 -28.38
CA THR A 294 17.08 -1.75 -29.01
C THR A 294 18.04 -2.54 -28.13
N GLN A 295 19.04 -3.17 -28.75
CA GLN A 295 20.13 -3.80 -28.04
C GLN A 295 21.44 -3.53 -28.76
N SER A 296 22.45 -3.08 -28.01
CA SER A 296 23.76 -2.71 -28.56
C SER A 296 23.65 -1.70 -29.72
N GLY A 297 22.69 -0.78 -29.63
CA GLY A 297 22.45 0.27 -30.63
C GLY A 297 21.60 -0.14 -31.84
N ALA A 298 21.23 -1.42 -31.98
CA ALA A 298 20.38 -1.90 -33.09
C ALA A 298 18.94 -2.16 -32.63
N ASP A 299 17.97 -1.94 -33.51
CA ASP A 299 16.58 -2.34 -33.27
C ASP A 299 16.49 -3.87 -33.18
N ARG A 300 15.97 -4.36 -32.05
CA ARG A 300 15.84 -5.80 -31.79
C ARG A 300 14.40 -6.25 -31.81
N THR A 301 13.55 -5.71 -30.94
CA THR A 301 12.18 -6.20 -30.77
C THR A 301 11.17 -5.08 -30.91
N PHE A 302 10.16 -5.31 -31.72
CA PHE A 302 9.07 -4.37 -32.01
C PHE A 302 7.82 -4.83 -31.27
N PHE A 303 7.25 -3.93 -30.49
CA PHE A 303 6.04 -4.13 -29.71
C PHE A 303 4.91 -3.28 -30.25
N TYR A 304 3.71 -3.85 -30.29
CA TYR A 304 2.48 -3.21 -30.75
C TYR A 304 1.38 -3.61 -29.77
N GLU A 305 1.14 -2.77 -28.78
CA GLU A 305 0.38 -3.16 -27.60
C GLU A 305 -0.82 -2.27 -27.36
N LYS A 306 -1.87 -2.88 -26.85
CA LYS A 306 -3.06 -2.24 -26.32
C LYS A 306 -3.26 -2.70 -24.89
N TRP A 307 -3.07 -1.76 -23.96
CA TRP A 307 -3.27 -1.97 -22.54
C TRP A 307 -4.64 -1.44 -22.15
N THR A 308 -5.51 -2.30 -21.66
CA THR A 308 -6.86 -1.93 -21.22
C THR A 308 -6.95 -2.04 -19.71
N TYR A 309 -7.27 -0.93 -19.05
CA TYR A 309 -7.35 -0.86 -17.59
C TYR A 309 -8.42 -1.80 -17.05
N THR A 310 -8.09 -2.46 -15.94
CA THR A 310 -8.97 -3.42 -15.28
C THR A 310 -9.36 -2.93 -13.88
N LYS A 311 -8.38 -2.55 -13.05
CA LYS A 311 -8.58 -2.15 -11.66
C LYS A 311 -7.37 -1.38 -11.12
N ALA A 312 -7.57 -0.75 -9.96
CA ALA A 312 -6.49 -0.18 -9.18
C ALA A 312 -5.55 -1.30 -8.68
N ARG A 313 -4.26 -0.98 -8.57
CA ARG A 313 -3.24 -1.87 -7.99
C ARG A 313 -3.23 -1.83 -6.48
#